data_AF-A0A7U9KYQ1-F1
#
_entry.id   AF-A0A7U9KYQ1-F1
#
_cell.length_a   1.000
_cell.length_b   1.000
_cell.length_c   1.000
_cell.angle_alpha   90.00
_cell.angle_beta   90.00
_cell.angle_gamma   90.00
#
_symmetry.space_group_name_H-M   'P 1'
#
loop_
_entity.id
_entity.type
_entity.pdbx_description
1 polymer ?
#
loop_
_entity_poly.entity_id
_entity_poly.type
_entity_poly.pdbx_seq_one_letter_code
_entity_poly.pdbx_strand_id
1 'polypeptide(L)'
;MRCAPLLDAVEDLDRPLFIHPGPAPPALPGSPPWWPALVPYLQQLHAAWFAFRAFGRPRHPRLRVCFAALAGLAPLHGERLAARGGRDRGRVDPGVFYDTSSYGTRAVDAVVRAVGIDAVVSGSDRPYAVPDVPDLGAAAVHALRTANPARLLGPA
;
A
#
# COMPACT_ATOMS: atom_id res chain seq x y z
N MET A 1 7.90 0.88 19.12
CA MET A 1 7.00 1.77 18.33
C MET A 1 5.82 2.16 19.19
N ARG A 2 5.38 3.43 19.18
CA ARG A 2 4.25 3.89 20.02
C ARG A 2 2.93 3.17 19.72
N CYS A 3 2.74 2.72 18.48
CA CYS A 3 1.57 1.96 18.04
C CYS A 3 1.68 0.44 18.27
N ALA A 4 2.80 -0.08 18.77
CA ALA A 4 3.02 -1.53 18.86
C ALA A 4 1.90 -2.29 19.61
N PRO A 5 1.41 -1.82 20.78
CA PRO A 5 0.30 -2.52 21.47
C PRO A 5 -0.99 -2.59 20.66
N LEU A 6 -1.27 -1.60 19.80
CA LEU A 6 -2.44 -1.63 18.92
C LEU A 6 -2.24 -2.66 17.81
N LEU A 7 -1.03 -2.75 17.24
CA LEU A 7 -0.71 -3.73 16.22
C LEU A 7 -0.71 -5.15 16.77
N ASP A 8 -0.25 -5.35 18.02
CA ASP A 8 -0.34 -6.62 18.74
C ASP A 8 -1.82 -7.06 18.80
N ALA A 9 -2.72 -6.17 19.24
CA ALA A 9 -4.16 -6.47 19.31
C ALA A 9 -4.80 -6.77 17.94
N VAL A 10 -4.41 -6.04 16.88
CA VAL A 10 -4.94 -6.28 15.52
C VAL A 10 -4.49 -7.64 14.99
N GLU A 11 -3.23 -8.02 15.23
CA GLU A 11 -2.68 -9.32 14.83
C GLU A 11 -3.31 -10.48 15.61
N ASP A 12 -3.54 -10.31 16.91
CA ASP A 12 -4.20 -11.30 17.76
C ASP A 12 -5.66 -11.54 17.37
N LEU A 13 -6.36 -10.51 16.89
CA LEU A 13 -7.73 -10.60 16.39
C LEU A 13 -7.80 -11.11 14.94
N ASP A 14 -6.67 -11.41 14.30
CA ASP A 14 -6.57 -11.73 12.87
C ASP A 14 -7.35 -10.74 11.99
N ARG A 15 -7.18 -9.44 12.26
CA ARG A 15 -7.78 -8.38 11.44
C ARG A 15 -6.75 -7.76 10.52
N PRO A 16 -7.11 -7.43 9.27
CA PRO A 16 -6.21 -6.67 8.41
C PRO A 16 -6.09 -5.23 8.90
N LEU A 17 -4.86 -4.70 8.84
CA LEU A 17 -4.57 -3.28 9.06
C LEU A 17 -4.64 -2.54 7.71
N PHE A 18 -5.47 -1.50 7.61
CA PHE A 18 -5.43 -0.57 6.48
C PHE A 18 -4.64 0.69 6.85
N ILE A 19 -3.55 0.96 6.14
CA ILE A 19 -2.70 2.13 6.33
C ILE A 19 -3.09 3.18 5.30
N HIS A 20 -3.68 4.27 5.80
CA HIS A 20 -4.11 5.43 5.04
C HIS A 20 -3.26 6.66 5.43
N PRO A 21 -3.01 7.63 4.53
CA PRO A 21 -2.36 8.88 4.93
C PRO A 21 -3.17 9.60 6.02
N GLY A 22 -2.45 10.25 6.93
CA GLY A 22 -3.06 11.11 7.93
C GLY A 22 -3.27 12.54 7.42
N PRO A 23 -3.58 13.49 8.34
CA PRO A 23 -3.61 14.90 8.02
C PRO A 23 -2.29 15.35 7.37
N ALA A 24 -2.38 16.16 6.31
CA ALA A 24 -1.23 16.82 5.71
C ALA A 24 -1.00 18.18 6.38
N PRO A 25 0.25 18.66 6.44
CA PRO A 25 0.52 20.05 6.75
C PRO A 25 -0.28 20.99 5.83
N PRO A 26 -0.65 22.19 6.29
CA PRO A 26 -1.28 23.19 5.43
C PRO A 26 -0.43 23.42 4.17
N ALA A 27 -1.08 23.39 3.01
CA ALA A 27 -0.40 23.71 1.76
C ALA A 27 0.01 25.19 1.74
N LEU A 28 1.09 25.51 1.05
CA LEU A 28 1.52 26.90 0.90
C LEU A 28 0.42 27.70 0.16
N PRO A 29 0.23 28.99 0.48
CA PRO A 29 -0.69 29.84 -0.27
C PRO A 29 -0.47 29.75 -1.78
N GLY A 30 -1.54 29.54 -2.55
CA GLY A 30 -1.48 29.37 -4.01
C GLY A 30 -1.14 27.95 -4.49
N SER A 31 -0.97 26.99 -3.58
CA SER A 31 -0.79 25.58 -3.97
C SER A 31 -2.04 25.03 -4.67
N PRO A 32 -1.89 24.17 -5.69
CA PRO A 32 -3.03 23.60 -6.39
C PRO A 32 -3.83 22.66 -5.47
N PRO A 33 -5.15 22.48 -5.70
CA PRO A 33 -6.01 21.73 -4.79
C PRO A 33 -5.63 20.25 -4.65
N TRP A 34 -4.97 19.67 -5.66
CA TRP A 34 -4.50 18.28 -5.62
C TRP A 34 -3.19 18.10 -4.82
N TRP A 35 -2.51 19.18 -4.45
CA TRP A 35 -1.17 19.13 -3.85
C TRP A 35 -1.09 18.25 -2.60
N PRO A 36 -1.99 18.36 -1.61
CA PRO A 36 -1.93 17.54 -0.40
C PRO A 36 -2.04 16.03 -0.70
N ALA A 37 -2.88 15.66 -1.68
CA ALA A 37 -3.12 14.27 -2.05
C ALA A 37 -1.94 13.62 -2.78
N LEU A 38 -1.23 14.38 -3.61
CA LEU A 38 -0.12 13.86 -4.42
C LEU A 38 1.25 13.98 -3.73
N VAL A 39 1.44 14.95 -2.84
CA VAL A 39 2.77 15.23 -2.28
C VAL A 39 2.89 14.69 -0.85
N PRO A 40 2.34 15.35 0.20
CA PRO A 40 2.53 14.88 1.57
C PRO A 40 1.84 13.54 1.86
N TYR A 41 0.68 13.23 1.26
CA TYR A 41 0.04 11.93 1.47
C TYR A 41 0.87 10.76 0.95
N LEU A 42 1.41 10.87 -0.28
CA LEU A 42 2.27 9.83 -0.83
C LEU A 42 3.58 9.71 -0.05
N GLN A 43 4.15 10.82 0.42
CA GLN A 43 5.33 10.79 1.29
C GLN A 43 5.06 10.05 2.61
N GLN A 44 3.90 10.27 3.24
CA GLN A 44 3.50 9.57 4.46
C GLN A 44 3.35 8.06 4.22
N LEU A 45 2.65 7.67 3.16
CA LEU A 45 2.48 6.27 2.78
C LEU A 45 3.83 5.60 2.46
N HIS A 46 4.69 6.31 1.74
CA HIS A 46 6.02 5.85 1.41
C HIS A 46 6.86 5.62 2.68
N ALA A 47 6.86 6.57 3.61
CA ALA A 47 7.54 6.43 4.89
C ALA A 47 6.95 5.27 5.73
N ALA A 48 5.62 5.15 5.78
CA ALA A 48 4.94 4.08 6.50
C ALA A 48 5.31 2.69 5.96
N TRP A 49 5.44 2.54 4.63
CA TRP A 49 5.85 1.28 4.01
C TRP A 49 7.25 0.86 4.44
N PHE A 50 8.23 1.77 4.36
CA PHE A 50 9.60 1.47 4.81
C PHE A 50 9.66 1.22 6.32
N ALA A 51 8.92 1.98 7.12
CA ALA A 51 8.85 1.78 8.56
C ALA A 51 8.24 0.42 8.92
N PHE A 52 7.16 0.02 8.24
CA PHE A 52 6.56 -1.29 8.44
C PHE A 52 7.54 -2.39 8.05
N ARG A 53 8.19 -2.32 6.88
CA ARG A 53 9.18 -3.33 6.49
C ARG A 53 10.36 -3.44 7.46
N ALA A 54 10.89 -2.31 7.94
CA ALA A 54 12.06 -2.30 8.81
C ALA A 54 11.73 -2.73 10.25
N PHE A 55 10.55 -2.35 10.75
CA PHE A 55 10.23 -2.47 12.18
C PHE A 55 8.92 -3.20 12.47
N GLY A 56 7.89 -2.99 11.65
CA GLY A 56 6.59 -3.61 11.83
C GLY A 56 6.60 -5.10 11.51
N ARG A 57 7.04 -5.49 10.31
CA ARG A 57 7.01 -6.87 9.83
C ARG A 57 7.85 -7.85 10.67
N PRO A 58 9.05 -7.50 11.15
CA PRO A 58 9.80 -8.39 12.05
C PRO A 58 9.09 -8.63 13.40
N ARG A 59 8.35 -7.64 13.91
CA ARG A 59 7.65 -7.74 15.20
C ARG A 59 6.32 -8.46 15.08
N HIS A 60 5.61 -8.19 14.00
CA HIS A 60 4.31 -8.77 13.69
C HIS A 60 4.51 -9.57 12.42
N PRO A 61 4.77 -10.88 12.44
CA PRO A 61 5.02 -11.65 11.23
C PRO A 61 3.74 -12.15 10.53
N ARG A 62 2.59 -12.17 11.22
CA ARG A 62 1.31 -12.70 10.73
C ARG A 62 0.32 -11.60 10.32
N LEU A 63 0.51 -10.38 10.84
CA LEU A 63 -0.37 -9.24 10.55
C LEU A 63 -0.54 -9.01 9.04
N ARG A 64 -1.78 -9.02 8.56
CA ARG A 64 -2.10 -8.63 7.19
C ARG A 64 -2.20 -7.11 7.10
N VAL A 65 -1.54 -6.50 6.12
CA VAL A 65 -1.47 -5.04 5.99
C VAL A 65 -1.80 -4.64 4.56
N CYS A 66 -2.71 -3.69 4.40
CA CYS A 66 -3.01 -3.07 3.12
C CYS A 66 -2.64 -1.58 3.18
N PHE A 67 -1.86 -1.11 2.20
CA PHE A 67 -1.51 0.30 2.06
C PHE A 67 -2.39 0.96 1.00
N ALA A 68 -2.99 2.09 1.34
CA ALA A 68 -3.68 2.94 0.37
C ALA A 68 -2.73 3.42 -0.74
N ALA A 69 -3.30 3.74 -1.91
CA ALA A 69 -2.62 4.44 -3.01
C ALA A 69 -1.24 3.85 -3.34
N LEU A 70 -1.19 2.53 -3.50
CA LEU A 70 0.00 1.76 -3.83
C LEU A 70 1.21 2.02 -2.91
N ALA A 71 0.94 2.33 -1.64
CA ALA A 71 1.94 2.71 -0.64
C ALA A 71 2.83 3.91 -1.06
N GLY A 72 2.27 4.87 -1.81
CA GLY A 72 3.05 6.00 -2.33
C GLY A 72 4.16 5.55 -3.29
N LEU A 73 3.96 4.42 -3.99
CA LEU A 73 4.90 3.79 -4.91
C LEU A 73 6.23 3.34 -4.26
N ALA A 74 6.30 3.27 -2.92
CA ALA A 74 7.49 2.80 -2.20
C ALA A 74 8.03 1.43 -2.66
N PRO A 75 7.20 0.44 -3.03
CA PRO A 75 7.71 -0.84 -3.53
C PRO A 75 8.59 -0.74 -4.77
N LEU A 76 8.45 0.31 -5.58
CA LEU A 76 9.27 0.53 -6.77
C LEU A 76 10.71 0.95 -6.43
N HIS A 77 10.98 1.34 -5.18
CA HIS A 77 12.29 1.82 -4.74
C HIS A 77 13.20 0.73 -4.16
N GLY A 78 12.95 -0.55 -4.46
CA GLY A 78 13.77 -1.68 -4.04
C GLY A 78 15.25 -1.58 -4.46
N GLU A 79 15.53 -1.12 -5.67
CA GLU A 79 16.90 -0.90 -6.16
C GLU A 79 17.62 0.19 -5.38
N ARG A 80 16.93 1.32 -5.12
CA ARG A 80 17.46 2.43 -4.33
C ARG A 80 17.73 1.99 -2.90
N LEU A 81 16.84 1.20 -2.30
CA LEU A 81 17.03 0.62 -0.97
C LEU A 81 18.30 -0.25 -0.94
N ALA A 82 18.48 -1.14 -1.92
CA ALA A 82 19.65 -2.01 -2.02
C ALA A 82 20.94 -1.20 -2.18
N ALA A 83 20.94 -0.17 -3.03
CA ALA A 83 22.06 0.75 -3.20
C ALA A 83 22.43 1.54 -1.93
N ARG A 84 21.52 1.61 -0.95
CA ARG A 84 21.72 2.24 0.36
C ARG A 84 21.94 1.23 1.49
N GLY A 85 22.24 -0.02 1.18
CA GLY A 85 22.61 -1.05 2.15
C GLY A 85 21.43 -1.84 2.73
N GLY A 86 20.22 -1.68 2.18
CA GLY A 86 19.10 -2.56 2.51
C GLY A 86 19.33 -3.98 1.98
N ARG A 87 18.98 -5.00 2.77
CA ARG A 87 19.35 -6.40 2.51
C ARG A 87 18.48 -7.14 1.49
N ASP A 88 17.44 -6.49 0.94
CA ASP A 88 16.49 -7.14 0.03
C ASP A 88 15.88 -6.15 -0.97
N ARG A 89 15.86 -6.55 -2.26
CA ARG A 89 15.29 -5.79 -3.38
C ARG A 89 13.76 -5.86 -3.45
N GLY A 90 13.11 -6.71 -2.66
CA GLY A 90 11.66 -6.81 -2.62
C GLY A 90 11.14 -8.24 -2.62
N ARG A 91 11.52 -9.06 -1.64
CA ARG A 91 10.85 -10.33 -1.41
C ARG A 91 9.36 -10.07 -1.26
N VAL A 92 8.57 -10.73 -2.10
CA VAL A 92 7.11 -10.67 -2.05
C VAL A 92 6.66 -11.16 -0.68
N ASP A 93 5.96 -10.28 0.04
CA ASP A 93 5.36 -10.57 1.34
C ASP A 93 3.89 -10.93 1.11
N PRO A 94 3.48 -12.18 1.34
CA PRO A 94 2.09 -12.59 1.12
C PRO A 94 1.13 -11.86 2.08
N GLY A 95 1.59 -11.33 3.21
CA GLY A 95 0.76 -10.58 4.15
C GLY A 95 0.60 -9.09 3.82
N VAL A 96 1.23 -8.59 2.76
CA VAL A 96 1.19 -7.16 2.38
C VAL A 96 0.40 -6.96 1.09
N PHE A 97 -0.49 -5.98 1.12
CA PHE A 97 -1.39 -5.62 0.04
C PHE A 97 -1.30 -4.14 -0.30
N TYR A 98 -1.67 -3.82 -1.53
CA TYR A 98 -1.58 -2.48 -2.11
C TYR A 98 -2.89 -2.14 -2.79
N ASP A 99 -3.60 -1.19 -2.20
CA ASP A 99 -4.84 -0.66 -2.73
C ASP A 99 -4.55 0.33 -3.88
N THR A 100 -5.31 0.24 -4.97
CA THR A 100 -5.04 1.06 -6.17
C THR A 100 -5.41 2.53 -6.04
N SER A 101 -6.23 2.94 -5.07
CA SER A 101 -6.83 4.29 -4.92
C SER A 101 -6.36 5.34 -5.93
N SER A 102 -7.19 5.57 -6.96
CA SER A 102 -7.00 6.57 -8.02
C SER A 102 -5.86 6.30 -9.03
N TYR A 103 -5.01 5.29 -8.85
CA TYR A 103 -4.01 4.92 -9.84
C TYR A 103 -4.59 4.08 -10.98
N GLY A 104 -4.21 4.45 -12.20
CA GLY A 104 -4.52 3.70 -13.41
C GLY A 104 -3.46 2.68 -13.83
N THR A 105 -3.69 2.07 -15.01
CA THR A 105 -2.94 0.91 -15.53
C THR A 105 -1.43 1.01 -15.39
N ARG A 106 -0.82 2.16 -15.70
CA ARG A 106 0.65 2.30 -15.72
C ARG A 106 1.29 2.08 -14.34
N ALA A 107 0.76 2.74 -13.31
CA ALA A 107 1.30 2.62 -11.96
C ALA A 107 0.99 1.23 -11.37
N VAL A 108 -0.21 0.72 -11.66
CA VAL A 108 -0.62 -0.62 -11.21
C VAL A 108 0.27 -1.70 -11.83
N ASP A 109 0.51 -1.68 -13.15
CA ASP A 109 1.41 -2.65 -13.82
C ASP A 109 2.82 -2.61 -13.23
N ALA A 110 3.38 -1.42 -13.01
CA ALA A 110 4.70 -1.26 -12.44
C ALA A 110 4.78 -1.88 -11.02
N VAL A 111 3.78 -1.64 -10.18
CA VAL A 111 3.74 -2.23 -8.84
C VAL A 111 3.54 -3.74 -8.90
N VAL A 112 2.63 -4.24 -9.76
CA VAL A 112 2.45 -5.69 -9.97
C VAL A 112 3.78 -6.38 -10.33
N ARG A 113 4.60 -5.77 -11.19
CA ARG A 113 5.93 -6.32 -11.53
C ARG A 113 6.90 -6.34 -10.35
N ALA A 114 6.74 -5.43 -9.39
CA ALA A 114 7.60 -5.35 -8.20
C ALA A 114 7.13 -6.27 -7.06
N VAL A 115 5.82 -6.47 -6.88
CA VAL A 115 5.26 -7.14 -5.69
C VAL A 115 4.41 -8.38 -5.99
N GLY A 116 4.15 -8.67 -7.25
CA GLY A 116 3.24 -9.74 -7.68
C GLY A 116 1.77 -9.29 -7.73
N ILE A 117 1.01 -9.92 -8.63
CA ILE A 117 -0.41 -9.59 -8.86
C ILE A 117 -1.27 -9.86 -7.62
N ASP A 118 -0.94 -10.88 -6.84
CA ASP A 118 -1.72 -11.33 -5.68
C ASP A 118 -1.71 -10.33 -4.51
N ALA A 119 -0.79 -9.37 -4.53
CA ALA A 119 -0.67 -8.33 -3.51
C ALA A 119 -1.47 -7.06 -3.84
N VAL A 120 -2.03 -6.91 -5.05
CA VAL A 120 -2.73 -5.68 -5.43
C VAL A 120 -4.25 -5.84 -5.30
N VAL A 121 -4.93 -4.89 -4.66
CA VAL A 121 -6.38 -4.87 -4.47
C VAL A 121 -7.00 -3.61 -5.05
N SER A 122 -8.21 -3.71 -5.59
CA SER A 122 -8.90 -2.57 -6.19
C SER A 122 -9.36 -1.58 -5.12
N GLY A 123 -8.90 -0.34 -5.26
CA GLY A 123 -9.23 0.81 -4.44
C GLY A 123 -9.92 1.91 -5.21
N SER A 124 -10.95 2.49 -4.62
CA SER A 124 -11.81 3.47 -5.31
C SER A 124 -11.45 4.92 -5.02
N ASP A 125 -10.89 5.21 -3.84
CA ASP A 125 -10.68 6.57 -3.32
C ASP A 125 -11.92 7.48 -3.35
N ARG A 126 -13.12 6.88 -3.37
CA ARG A 126 -14.37 7.64 -3.35
C ARG A 126 -14.57 8.31 -1.98
N PRO A 127 -15.17 9.51 -1.95
CA PRO A 127 -15.72 10.27 -3.08
C PRO A 127 -14.71 11.21 -3.77
N TYR A 128 -13.41 11.13 -3.46
CA TYR A 128 -12.40 12.10 -3.88
C TYR A 128 -11.97 11.93 -5.34
N ALA A 129 -12.11 10.73 -5.89
CA ALA A 129 -11.81 10.45 -7.29
C ALA A 129 -12.82 9.50 -7.95
N VAL A 130 -12.76 9.46 -9.27
CA VAL A 130 -13.45 8.43 -10.07
C VAL A 130 -12.53 7.20 -10.12
N PRO A 131 -13.00 6.01 -9.71
CA PRO A 131 -12.17 4.81 -9.72
C PRO A 131 -11.80 4.41 -11.14
N ASP A 132 -10.53 4.04 -11.34
CA ASP A 132 -10.06 3.46 -12.60
C ASP A 132 -10.08 1.93 -12.55
N VAL A 133 -10.21 1.30 -13.71
CA VAL A 133 -10.08 -0.15 -13.88
C VAL A 133 -8.81 -0.40 -14.68
N PRO A 134 -7.73 -0.91 -14.05
CA PRO A 134 -6.49 -1.17 -14.76
C PRO A 134 -6.71 -2.10 -15.95
N ASP A 135 -6.27 -1.66 -17.13
CA ASP A 135 -6.34 -2.41 -18.38
C ASP A 135 -5.23 -3.48 -18.44
N LEU A 136 -5.41 -4.52 -17.61
CA LEU A 136 -4.49 -5.66 -17.47
C LEU A 136 -5.14 -7.00 -17.86
N GLY A 137 -6.33 -6.93 -18.49
CA GLY A 137 -7.13 -8.09 -18.86
C GLY A 137 -8.01 -8.65 -17.74
N ALA A 138 -8.97 -9.50 -18.12
CA ALA A 138 -10.03 -9.98 -17.24
C ALA A 138 -9.53 -10.77 -16.01
N ALA A 139 -8.46 -11.57 -16.18
CA ALA A 139 -7.88 -12.34 -15.08
C ALA A 139 -7.28 -11.43 -13.99
N ALA A 140 -6.55 -10.37 -14.39
CA ALA A 140 -6.01 -9.40 -13.46
C ALA A 140 -7.12 -8.61 -12.75
N VAL A 141 -8.17 -8.21 -13.49
CA VAL A 141 -9.35 -7.55 -12.89
C VAL A 141 -10.03 -8.45 -11.84
N HIS A 142 -10.17 -9.75 -12.13
CA HIS A 142 -10.71 -10.71 -11.16
C HIS A 142 -9.81 -10.84 -9.91
N ALA A 143 -8.48 -10.90 -10.10
CA ALA A 143 -7.55 -10.94 -8.99
C ALA A 143 -7.70 -9.71 -8.08
N LEU A 144 -7.65 -8.51 -8.65
CA LEU A 144 -7.71 -7.24 -7.92
C LEU A 144 -9.06 -7.00 -7.21
N ARG A 145 -10.18 -7.46 -7.79
CA ARG A 145 -11.53 -7.16 -7.29
C ARG A 145 -12.17 -8.28 -6.49
N THR A 146 -11.67 -9.50 -6.60
CA THR A 146 -12.32 -10.67 -5.99
C THR A 146 -11.34 -11.51 -5.21
N ALA A 147 -10.34 -12.11 -5.86
CA ALA A 147 -9.47 -13.09 -5.20
C ALA A 147 -8.60 -12.44 -4.10
N ASN A 148 -7.92 -11.34 -4.41
CA ASN A 148 -7.02 -10.68 -3.46
C ASN A 148 -7.78 -10.02 -2.30
N PRO A 149 -8.91 -9.29 -2.53
CA PRO A 149 -9.74 -8.81 -1.43
C PRO A 149 -10.28 -9.92 -0.53
N ALA A 150 -10.68 -11.07 -1.10
CA ALA A 150 -11.13 -12.21 -0.29
C ALA A 150 -10.01 -12.74 0.62
N ARG A 151 -8.76 -12.76 0.15
CA ARG A 151 -7.58 -13.13 0.95
C ARG A 151 -7.20 -12.07 1.99
N LEU A 152 -7.37 -10.80 1.67
CA LEU A 152 -7.11 -9.68 2.58
C LEU A 152 -8.13 -9.63 3.72
N LEU A 153 -9.42 -9.82 3.42
CA LEU A 153 -10.54 -9.59 4.35
C LEU A 153 -11.08 -10.88 4.98
N GLY A 154 -10.82 -12.04 4.37
CA GLY A 154 -11.24 -13.34 4.87
C GLY A 154 -10.49 -13.78 6.13
N PRO A 155 -10.81 -14.95 6.70
CA PRO A 155 -9.98 -15.55 7.75
C PRO A 155 -8.59 -15.91 7.19
N ALA A 156 -7.55 -15.81 8.03
CA ALA A 156 -6.20 -16.28 7.70
C ALA A 156 -6.11 -17.81 7.67
#